data_AF-A0A7G7BIY8-F1
#
_entry.id   AF-A0A7G7BIY8-F1
#
_cell.length_a   1.000
_cell.length_b   1.000
_cell.length_c   1.000
_cell.angle_alpha   90.00
_cell.angle_beta   90.00
_cell.angle_gamma   90.00
#
_symmetry.space_group_name_H-M   'P 1'
#
loop_
_entity.id
_entity.type
_entity.pdbx_description
1 polymer ?
#
loop_
_entity_poly.entity_id
_entity_poly.type
_entity_poly.pdbx_seq_one_letter_code
_entity_poly.pdbx_strand_id
1 'polypeptide(L)'
;MTATLTDRVTEALTDDNVQSIIDIASYGGITYWADEPTPAEFAGLPFDKEYTIVDAAEGFEADRETHYLSKDDIRRAYALLLDLNQELVNREYHGYIVQSWLERDWQGIEAGHIDAGTADVIVQVAIFGEVRFG
;
A
#
# COMPACT_ATOMS: atom_id res chain seq x y z
N MET A 1 -21.08 12.95 15.41
CA MET A 1 -20.52 11.69 14.91
C MET A 1 -19.01 11.79 15.08
N THR A 2 -18.37 10.80 15.69
CA THR A 2 -16.91 10.78 15.84
C THR A 2 -16.31 10.29 14.53
N ALA A 3 -15.35 11.02 13.96
CA ALA A 3 -14.65 10.59 12.76
C ALA A 3 -13.97 9.23 13.01
N THR A 4 -14.07 8.30 12.06
CA THR A 4 -13.39 7.01 12.11
C THR A 4 -11.89 7.19 11.93
N LEU A 5 -11.08 6.17 12.26
CA LEU A 5 -9.64 6.20 11.97
C LEU A 5 -9.41 6.40 10.47
N THR A 6 -10.19 5.73 9.63
CA THR A 6 -10.16 5.85 8.18
C THR A 6 -10.42 7.27 7.69
N ASP A 7 -11.39 7.98 8.26
CA ASP A 7 -11.66 9.37 7.90
C ASP A 7 -10.45 10.26 8.21
N ARG A 8 -9.85 10.09 9.39
CA ARG A 8 -8.68 10.86 9.82
C ARG A 8 -7.45 10.57 8.97
N VAL A 9 -7.25 9.31 8.58
CA VAL A 9 -6.15 8.91 7.69
C VAL A 9 -6.38 9.49 6.31
N THR A 10 -7.60 9.45 5.80
CA THR A 10 -7.92 9.98 4.46
C THR A 10 -7.64 11.48 4.38
N GLU A 11 -7.91 12.23 5.45
CA GLU A 11 -7.59 13.66 5.53
C GLU A 11 -6.09 13.95 5.68
N ALA A 12 -5.32 13.06 6.32
CA ALA A 12 -3.92 13.29 6.65
C ALA A 12 -2.92 12.69 5.65
N LEU A 13 -3.24 11.57 4.98
CA LEU A 13 -2.40 10.98 3.93
C LEU A 13 -2.60 11.73 2.63
N THR A 14 -1.65 12.60 2.31
CA THR A 14 -1.64 13.36 1.06
C THR A 14 -1.41 12.45 -0.14
N ASP A 15 -1.71 12.94 -1.34
CA ASP A 15 -1.41 12.23 -2.59
C ASP A 15 0.09 11.95 -2.72
N ASP A 16 0.94 12.89 -2.28
CA ASP A 16 2.40 12.74 -2.29
C ASP A 16 2.87 11.64 -1.32
N ASN A 17 2.23 11.50 -0.14
CA ASN A 17 2.50 10.38 0.76
C ASN A 17 2.14 9.04 0.12
N VAL A 18 0.97 8.96 -0.53
CA VAL A 18 0.55 7.73 -1.22
C VAL A 18 1.52 7.40 -2.35
N GLN A 19 1.94 8.39 -3.13
CA GLN A 19 2.93 8.19 -4.18
C GLN A 19 4.27 7.70 -3.60
N SER A 20 4.72 8.27 -2.48
CA SER A 20 5.94 7.83 -1.80
C SER A 20 5.88 6.36 -1.39
N ILE A 21 4.75 5.90 -0.85
CA ILE A 21 4.55 4.50 -0.48
C ILE A 21 4.63 3.59 -1.72
N ILE A 22 3.96 3.96 -2.82
CA ILE A 22 4.02 3.20 -4.07
C ILE A 22 5.44 3.15 -4.63
N ASP A 23 6.15 4.27 -4.63
CA ASP A 23 7.53 4.34 -5.12
C ASP A 23 8.44 3.43 -4.30
N ILE A 24 8.40 3.52 -2.96
CA ILE A 24 9.17 2.66 -2.04
C ILE A 24 8.86 1.18 -2.28
N ALA A 25 7.56 0.84 -2.43
CA ALA A 25 7.13 -0.52 -2.75
C ALA A 25 7.73 -0.99 -4.09
N SER A 26 7.66 -0.16 -5.14
CA SER A 26 8.18 -0.50 -6.47
C SER A 26 9.70 -0.67 -6.54
N TYR A 27 10.45 0.03 -5.69
CA TYR A 27 11.91 -0.04 -5.70
C TYR A 27 12.49 -1.29 -5.03
N GLY A 28 11.73 -1.96 -4.17
CA GLY A 28 12.23 -3.18 -3.51
C GLY A 28 11.26 -3.91 -2.60
N GLY A 29 10.06 -3.40 -2.42
CA GLY A 29 9.00 -4.06 -1.66
C GLY A 29 8.34 -5.17 -2.48
N ILE A 30 7.67 -4.80 -3.58
CA ILE A 30 6.85 -5.74 -4.34
C ILE A 30 7.63 -6.52 -5.41
N THR A 31 8.89 -6.15 -5.66
CA THR A 31 9.69 -6.65 -6.79
C THR A 31 9.97 -8.16 -6.77
N TYR A 32 9.69 -8.84 -5.66
CA TYR A 32 9.86 -10.29 -5.55
C TYR A 32 8.60 -11.09 -5.90
N TRP A 33 7.43 -10.44 -6.00
CA TRP A 33 6.15 -11.08 -6.34
C TRP A 33 5.36 -10.36 -7.42
N ALA A 34 5.78 -9.16 -7.84
CA ALA A 34 5.16 -8.39 -8.91
C ALA A 34 6.14 -8.09 -10.06
N ASP A 35 5.61 -8.05 -11.27
CA ASP A 35 6.32 -7.73 -12.51
C ASP A 35 5.88 -6.37 -13.09
N GLU A 36 6.69 -5.84 -14.01
CA GLU A 36 6.30 -4.67 -14.80
C GLU A 36 5.01 -4.98 -15.61
N PRO A 37 4.00 -4.08 -15.58
CA PRO A 37 2.82 -4.23 -16.42
C PRO A 37 3.17 -4.14 -17.91
N THR A 38 2.58 -5.02 -18.70
CA THR A 38 2.62 -4.92 -20.16
C THR A 38 1.81 -3.71 -20.64
N PRO A 39 2.04 -3.20 -21.87
CA PRO A 39 1.24 -2.11 -22.43
C PRO A 39 -0.26 -2.38 -22.46
N ALA A 40 -0.68 -3.65 -22.61
CA ALA A 40 -2.09 -4.04 -22.61
C ALA A 40 -2.71 -3.97 -21.21
N GLU A 41 -1.97 -4.43 -20.18
CA GLU A 41 -2.37 -4.33 -18.78
C GLU A 41 -2.45 -2.86 -18.35
N PHE A 42 -1.44 -2.05 -18.70
CA PHE A 42 -1.47 -0.61 -18.42
C PHE A 42 -2.63 0.11 -19.13
N ALA A 43 -2.94 -0.26 -20.37
CA ALA A 43 -4.07 0.31 -21.11
C ALA A 43 -5.44 -0.11 -20.54
N GLY A 44 -5.49 -1.14 -19.69
CA GLY A 44 -6.70 -1.60 -19.02
C GLY A 44 -7.07 -0.81 -17.76
N LEU A 45 -6.23 0.15 -17.34
CA LEU A 45 -6.44 0.95 -16.12
C LEU A 45 -7.79 1.68 -16.14
N PRO A 46 -8.69 1.39 -15.18
CA PRO A 46 -9.95 2.12 -15.03
C PRO A 46 -9.73 3.60 -14.70
N PHE A 47 -10.66 4.47 -15.10
CA PHE A 47 -10.57 5.93 -14.92
C PHE A 47 -10.38 6.37 -13.45
N ASP A 48 -10.94 5.62 -12.50
CA ASP A 48 -10.89 5.91 -11.06
C ASP A 48 -9.68 5.28 -10.35
N LYS A 49 -8.76 4.67 -11.10
CA LYS A 49 -7.55 4.01 -10.60
C LYS A 49 -6.31 4.73 -11.10
N GLU A 50 -5.22 4.59 -10.35
CA GLU A 50 -3.95 5.29 -10.64
C GLU A 50 -2.77 4.32 -10.79
N TYR A 51 -2.83 3.16 -10.13
CA TYR A 51 -1.72 2.22 -10.06
C TYR A 51 -2.11 0.88 -10.68
N THR A 52 -1.17 0.26 -11.41
CA THR A 52 -1.29 -1.08 -11.99
C THR A 52 -0.20 -1.95 -11.39
N ILE A 53 -0.57 -2.96 -10.62
CA ILE A 53 0.34 -3.96 -10.05
C ILE A 53 0.00 -5.30 -10.68
N VAL A 54 1.00 -6.05 -11.13
CA VAL A 54 0.78 -7.32 -11.83
C VAL A 54 1.59 -8.42 -11.16
N ASP A 55 0.95 -9.53 -10.83
CA ASP A 55 1.62 -10.68 -10.23
C ASP A 55 2.74 -11.20 -11.16
N ALA A 56 3.84 -11.64 -10.56
CA ALA A 56 4.96 -12.21 -11.28
C ALA A 56 4.56 -13.55 -11.91
N ALA A 57 4.90 -13.73 -13.19
CA ALA A 57 4.53 -14.94 -13.93
C ALA A 57 5.38 -16.17 -13.55
N GLU A 58 6.54 -15.96 -12.93
CA GLU A 58 7.47 -17.02 -12.54
C GLU A 58 7.48 -17.22 -11.02
N GLY A 59 7.21 -18.46 -10.55
CA GLY A 59 7.43 -18.88 -9.17
C GLY A 59 6.19 -19.07 -8.30
N PHE A 60 5.02 -18.63 -8.75
CA PHE A 60 3.74 -18.84 -8.08
C PHE A 60 2.78 -19.57 -9.03
N GLU A 61 2.02 -20.55 -8.55
CA GLU A 61 1.06 -21.33 -9.37
C GLU A 61 -0.15 -20.50 -9.87
N ALA A 62 -0.15 -19.18 -9.65
CA ALA A 62 -1.23 -18.28 -10.00
C ALA A 62 -1.12 -17.83 -11.46
N ASP A 63 -2.28 -17.75 -12.12
CA ASP A 63 -2.43 -16.99 -13.36
C ASP A 63 -2.00 -15.55 -13.08
N ARG A 64 -1.06 -15.00 -13.86
CA ARG A 64 -0.63 -13.60 -13.82
C ARG A 64 -1.85 -12.67 -13.74
N GLU A 65 -2.15 -12.16 -12.55
CA GLU A 65 -3.31 -11.32 -12.28
C GLU A 65 -2.91 -9.84 -12.30
N THR A 66 -3.79 -8.98 -12.82
CA THR A 66 -3.60 -7.53 -12.84
C THR A 66 -4.51 -6.87 -11.81
N HIS A 67 -3.91 -6.08 -10.94
CA HIS A 67 -4.57 -5.33 -9.87
C HIS A 67 -4.50 -3.83 -10.13
N TYR A 68 -5.65 -3.17 -10.05
CA TYR A 68 -5.75 -1.72 -10.21
C TYR A 68 -6.12 -1.05 -8.89
N LEU A 69 -5.27 -0.15 -8.41
CA LEU A 69 -5.47 0.56 -7.15
C LEU A 69 -5.69 2.05 -7.38
N SER A 70 -6.57 2.63 -6.57
CA SER A 70 -6.67 4.08 -6.38
C SER A 70 -5.80 4.49 -5.20
N LYS A 71 -5.51 5.79 -5.07
CA LYS A 71 -4.88 6.31 -3.86
C LYS A 71 -5.69 6.04 -2.60
N ASP A 72 -7.01 6.02 -2.71
CA ASP A 72 -7.90 5.75 -1.59
C ASP A 72 -7.81 4.29 -1.12
N ASP A 73 -7.47 3.35 -2.00
CA ASP A 73 -7.24 1.96 -1.60
C ASP A 73 -5.99 1.87 -0.71
N ILE A 74 -4.92 2.60 -1.06
CA ILE A 74 -3.71 2.71 -0.23
C ILE A 74 -4.02 3.37 1.12
N ARG A 75 -4.81 4.45 1.14
CA ARG A 75 -5.24 5.10 2.39
C ARG A 75 -6.02 4.17 3.30
N ARG A 76 -6.94 3.38 2.74
CA ARG A 76 -7.73 2.40 3.50
C ARG A 76 -6.85 1.30 4.07
N ALA A 77 -5.91 0.77 3.28
CA ALA A 77 -4.96 -0.23 3.75
C ALA A 77 -4.07 0.30 4.88
N TYR A 78 -3.53 1.52 4.71
CA TYR A 78 -2.78 2.19 5.76
C TYR A 78 -3.62 2.38 7.04
N ALA A 79 -4.87 2.82 6.91
CA ALA A 79 -5.77 2.99 8.06
C ALA A 79 -6.05 1.67 8.79
N LEU A 80 -6.22 0.57 8.04
CA LEU A 80 -6.42 -0.76 8.61
C LEU A 80 -5.19 -1.23 9.39
N LEU A 81 -4.00 -1.00 8.83
CA LEU A 81 -2.74 -1.37 9.46
C LEU A 81 -2.32 -0.44 10.61
N LEU A 82 -2.85 0.78 10.66
CA LEU A 82 -2.66 1.72 11.77
C LEU A 82 -3.52 1.37 13.00
N ASP A 83 -4.56 0.55 12.84
CA ASP A 83 -5.36 0.11 13.99
C ASP A 83 -4.49 -0.72 14.94
N LEU A 84 -4.44 -0.31 16.21
CA LEU A 84 -3.64 -0.99 17.23
C LEU A 84 -4.07 -2.45 17.48
N ASN A 85 -5.27 -2.83 17.05
CA ASN A 85 -5.80 -4.19 17.16
C ASN A 85 -5.71 -4.98 15.85
N GLN A 86 -5.02 -4.47 14.82
CA GLN A 86 -4.81 -5.22 13.59
C GLN A 86 -4.05 -6.53 13.86
N GLU A 87 -4.36 -7.57 13.09
CA GLU A 87 -3.74 -8.90 13.19
C GLU A 87 -2.96 -9.28 11.92
N LEU A 88 -2.81 -8.34 10.97
CA LEU A 88 -2.24 -8.60 9.64
C LEU A 88 -0.72 -8.67 9.65
N VAL A 89 -0.07 -7.86 10.47
CA VAL A 89 1.38 -7.79 10.54
C VAL A 89 1.94 -7.86 11.94
N ASN A 90 3.21 -8.25 11.99
CA ASN A 90 4.00 -8.27 13.22
C ASN A 90 4.25 -6.85 13.77
N ARG A 91 4.89 -6.80 14.94
CA ARG A 91 5.17 -5.54 15.65
C ARG A 91 6.14 -4.62 14.91
N GLU A 92 7.02 -5.15 14.07
CA GLU A 92 8.03 -4.37 13.36
C GLU A 92 7.37 -3.50 12.28
N TYR A 93 6.65 -4.12 11.34
CA TYR A 93 5.92 -3.40 10.29
C TYR A 93 4.86 -2.46 10.87
N HIS A 94 4.11 -2.92 11.88
CA HIS A 94 3.15 -2.06 12.55
C HIS A 94 3.83 -0.87 13.25
N GLY A 95 5.02 -1.07 13.82
CA GLY A 95 5.82 -0.01 14.45
C GLY A 95 6.20 1.10 13.47
N TYR A 96 6.63 0.74 12.26
CA TYR A 96 6.96 1.69 11.19
C TYR A 96 5.74 2.53 10.76
N ILE A 97 4.58 1.88 10.60
CA ILE A 97 3.33 2.56 10.27
C ILE A 97 2.92 3.53 11.38
N VAL A 98 2.91 3.07 12.64
CA VAL A 98 2.59 3.92 13.79
C VAL A 98 3.56 5.10 13.91
N GLN A 99 4.86 4.87 13.70
CA GLN A 99 5.85 5.94 13.79
C GLN A 99 5.64 6.99 12.69
N SER A 100 5.42 6.58 11.44
CA SER A 100 5.09 7.51 10.34
C SER A 100 3.85 8.36 10.65
N TRP A 101 2.86 7.78 11.34
CA TRP A 101 1.64 8.48 11.74
C TRP A 101 1.86 9.44 12.91
N LEU A 102 2.64 9.04 13.91
CA LEU A 102 2.90 9.85 15.10
C LEU A 102 3.72 11.11 14.77
N GLU A 103 4.63 11.00 13.82
CA GLU A 103 5.50 12.09 13.36
C GLU A 103 4.89 12.95 12.25
N ARG A 104 3.63 12.68 11.86
CA ARG A 104 2.92 13.46 10.85
C ARG A 104 2.80 14.94 11.22
N ASP A 105 2.85 15.80 10.22
CA ASP A 105 2.61 17.23 10.36
C ASP A 105 1.54 17.73 9.37
N TRP A 106 1.55 19.02 9.04
CA TRP A 106 0.60 19.62 8.11
C TRP A 106 0.81 19.19 6.65
N GLN A 107 1.95 18.58 6.32
CA GLN A 107 2.27 18.01 5.00
C GLN A 107 1.86 16.53 4.88
N GLY A 108 1.40 15.92 5.98
CA GLY A 108 0.99 14.52 6.04
C GLY A 108 1.96 13.69 6.85
N ILE A 109 2.03 12.39 6.57
CA ILE A 109 2.88 11.45 7.33
C ILE A 109 4.36 11.58 6.95
N GLU A 110 5.24 11.16 7.86
CA GLU A 110 6.67 11.02 7.58
C GLU A 110 6.93 9.68 6.88
N ALA A 111 6.88 9.70 5.54
CA ALA A 111 7.06 8.51 4.71
C ALA A 111 8.47 7.90 4.84
N GLY A 112 9.48 8.63 5.34
CA GLY A 112 10.82 8.11 5.58
C GLY A 112 10.89 7.00 6.64
N HIS A 113 9.84 6.81 7.44
CA HIS A 113 9.72 5.67 8.37
C HIS A 113 9.17 4.41 7.70
N ILE A 114 8.62 4.50 6.49
CA ILE A 114 8.10 3.36 5.74
C ILE A 114 9.26 2.78 4.94
N ASP A 115 9.68 1.56 5.30
CA ASP A 115 10.66 0.82 4.52
C ASP A 115 10.00 0.02 3.38
N ALA A 116 10.83 -0.63 2.56
CA ALA A 116 10.36 -1.41 1.41
C ALA A 116 9.40 -2.55 1.82
N GLY A 117 9.68 -3.25 2.92
CA GLY A 117 8.81 -4.33 3.40
C GLY A 117 7.48 -3.82 3.96
N THR A 118 7.47 -2.68 4.63
CA THR A 118 6.24 -2.04 5.10
C THR A 118 5.41 -1.51 3.94
N ALA A 119 6.04 -0.92 2.93
CA ALA A 119 5.36 -0.46 1.72
C ALA A 119 4.74 -1.63 0.94
N ASP A 120 5.45 -2.75 0.83
CA ASP A 120 4.94 -4.01 0.29
C ASP A 120 3.66 -4.47 1.02
N VAL A 121 3.72 -4.58 2.35
CA VAL A 121 2.55 -4.92 3.19
C VAL A 121 1.36 -4.01 2.91
N ILE A 122 1.57 -2.69 2.83
CA ILE A 122 0.48 -1.74 2.56
C ILE A 122 -0.14 -2.01 1.20
N VAL A 123 0.67 -2.26 0.16
CA VAL A 123 0.19 -2.59 -1.18
C VAL A 123 -0.56 -3.92 -1.19
N GLN A 124 -0.03 -4.97 -0.57
CA GLN A 124 -0.71 -6.27 -0.48
C GLN A 124 -2.05 -6.16 0.24
N VAL A 125 -2.12 -5.44 1.36
CA VAL A 125 -3.38 -5.22 2.08
C VAL A 125 -4.37 -4.40 1.23
N ALA A 126 -3.88 -3.46 0.42
CA ALA A 126 -4.74 -2.71 -0.50
C ALA A 126 -5.33 -3.59 -1.61
N ILE A 127 -4.59 -4.59 -2.09
CA ILE A 127 -5.04 -5.51 -3.15
C ILE A 127 -5.89 -6.64 -2.58
N PHE A 128 -5.38 -7.32 -1.55
CA PHE A 128 -5.88 -8.62 -1.08
C PHE A 128 -6.66 -8.53 0.23
N GLY A 129 -6.53 -7.42 0.97
CA GLY A 129 -7.03 -7.31 2.34
C GLY A 129 -6.23 -8.14 3.37
N GLU A 130 -5.14 -8.76 2.95
CA GLU A 130 -4.26 -9.62 3.74
C GLU A 130 -2.82 -9.53 3.20
N VAL A 131 -1.85 -10.06 3.94
CA VAL A 131 -0.48 -10.24 3.46
C VAL A 131 -0.34 -11.67 2.93
N ARG A 132 -0.13 -11.82 1.62
CA ARG A 132 -0.01 -13.11 0.92
C ARG A 132 1.41 -13.53 0.66
N PHE A 133 2.26 -12.56 0.38
CA PHE A 133 3.66 -12.72 0.02
C PHE A 133 4.50 -12.13 1.15
N GLY A 134 5.48 -12.88 1.67
CA GLY A 134 6.29 -12.47 2.83
C GLY A 134 7.03 -13.61 3.50
#